data_AF-A0A1Q1FMJ6-F1
#
_entry.id   AF-A0A1Q1FMJ6-F1
#
_cell.length_a   1.000
_cell.length_b   1.000
_cell.length_c   1.000
_cell.angle_alpha   90.00
_cell.angle_beta   90.00
_cell.angle_gamma   90.00
#
_symmetry.space_group_name_H-M   'P 1'
#
loop_
_entity.id
_entity.type
_entity.pdbx_description
1 polymer ?
#
loop_
_entity_poly.entity_id
_entity_poly.type
_entity_poly.pdbx_seq_one_letter_code
_entity_poly.pdbx_strand_id
1 'polypeptide(L)'
;MFGLPSIAIEYLGAGALVIALGYLIRYREWTFLIAGYDDTSPVPSDVAANIVGNTVLRIGIAALVVGLTFAVTDPPAILSGIFAAVVVLAVARLLYRLNTYSPDGADTPA
;
A
#
# COMPACT_ATOMS: atom_id res chain seq x y z
N MET A 1 26.82 -3.77 12.17
CA MET A 1 26.29 -3.75 10.79
C MET A 1 25.87 -5.16 10.45
N PHE A 2 24.61 -5.41 10.08
CA PHE A 2 23.99 -6.75 10.05
C PHE A 2 24.49 -7.70 8.95
N GLY A 3 25.57 -7.38 8.23
CA GLY A 3 26.10 -8.21 7.13
C GLY A 3 25.20 -8.30 5.90
N LEU A 4 24.11 -7.53 5.86
CA LEU A 4 23.14 -7.52 4.76
C LEU A 4 23.53 -6.49 3.69
N PRO A 5 23.21 -6.75 2.41
CA PRO A 5 23.32 -5.75 1.34
C PRO A 5 22.51 -4.48 1.67
N SER A 6 23.03 -3.30 1.31
CA SER A 6 22.33 -2.01 1.56
C SER A 6 20.91 -2.02 1.00
N ILE A 7 20.77 -2.52 -0.24
CA ILE A 7 19.48 -2.62 -0.93
C ILE A 7 18.46 -3.48 -0.16
N ALA A 8 18.91 -4.56 0.50
CA ALA A 8 18.03 -5.38 1.32
C ALA A 8 17.54 -4.61 2.55
N ILE A 9 18.44 -3.88 3.23
CA ILE A 9 18.09 -3.06 4.40
C ILE A 9 17.10 -1.96 4.02
N GLU A 10 17.30 -1.31 2.87
CA GLU A 10 16.40 -0.28 2.34
C GLU A 10 14.99 -0.83 2.11
N TYR A 11 14.86 -1.95 1.39
CA TYR A 11 13.55 -2.57 1.14
C TYR A 11 12.88 -3.08 2.42
N LEU A 12 13.63 -3.68 3.34
CA LEU A 12 13.09 -4.16 4.61
C LEU A 12 12.62 -3.02 5.49
N GLY A 13 13.44 -1.97 5.63
CA GLY A 13 13.10 -0.78 6.41
C GLY A 13 11.90 -0.02 5.84
N ALA A 14 11.92 0.26 4.53
CA ALA A 14 10.82 0.91 3.84
C ALA A 14 9.54 0.05 3.89
N GLY A 15 9.66 -1.25 3.62
CA GLY A 15 8.53 -2.19 3.68
C GLY A 15 7.89 -2.25 5.06
N ALA A 16 8.69 -2.32 6.13
CA ALA A 16 8.19 -2.32 7.49
C ALA A 16 7.44 -1.01 7.83
N LEU A 17 7.99 0.13 7.44
CA LEU A 17 7.33 1.43 7.62
C LEU A 17 6.01 1.52 6.84
N VAL A 18 6.01 1.09 5.58
CA VAL A 18 4.81 1.07 4.72
C VAL A 18 3.75 0.13 5.30
N ILE A 19 4.13 -1.04 5.83
CA ILE A 19 3.20 -1.94 6.53
C ILE A 19 2.61 -1.27 7.76
N ALA A 20 3.43 -0.62 8.58
CA ALA A 20 2.96 0.06 9.78
C ALA A 20 1.92 1.14 9.43
N LEU A 21 2.19 1.97 8.41
CA LEU A 21 1.24 2.97 7.92
C LEU A 21 -0.02 2.33 7.35
N GLY A 22 0.12 1.29 6.51
CA GLY A 22 -1.01 0.56 5.95
C GLY A 22 -1.88 -0.09 7.01
N TYR A 23 -1.29 -0.60 8.09
CA TYR A 23 -1.99 -1.18 9.23
C TYR A 23 -2.80 -0.12 9.99
N LEU A 24 -2.20 1.04 10.26
CA LEU A 24 -2.87 2.17 10.91
C LEU A 24 -4.04 2.67 10.08
N ILE A 25 -3.86 2.82 8.76
CA ILE A 25 -4.94 3.19 7.84
C ILE A 25 -6.05 2.12 7.87
N ARG A 26 -5.69 0.85 7.69
CA ARG A 26 -6.67 -0.25 7.50
C ARG A 26 -7.49 -0.58 8.74
N TYR A 27 -6.84 -0.66 9.90
CA TYR A 27 -7.43 -1.24 11.12
C TYR A 27 -7.71 -0.21 12.21
N ARG A 28 -7.04 0.93 12.19
CA ARG A 28 -7.34 2.04 13.09
C ARG A 28 -8.12 3.16 12.43
N GLU A 29 -8.45 3.01 11.14
CA GLU A 29 -9.13 4.02 10.33
C GLU A 29 -8.47 5.40 10.42
N TRP A 30 -7.14 5.41 10.48
CA TRP A 30 -6.37 6.65 10.47
C TRP A 30 -6.34 7.25 9.06
N THR A 31 -7.51 7.67 8.58
CA THR A 31 -7.72 8.25 7.25
C THR A 31 -7.06 9.61 7.09
N PHE A 32 -6.70 10.31 8.19
CA PHE A 32 -5.87 11.52 8.13
C PHE A 32 -4.48 11.28 7.50
N LEU A 33 -4.00 10.02 7.48
CA LEU A 33 -2.77 9.63 6.78
C LEU A 33 -2.97 9.59 5.26
N ILE A 34 -4.21 9.55 4.78
CA ILE A 34 -4.58 9.65 3.38
C ILE A 34 -4.56 11.13 3.04
N ALA A 35 -3.58 11.54 2.23
CA ALA A 35 -3.43 12.94 1.86
C ALA A 35 -4.71 13.47 1.19
N GLY A 36 -5.24 14.58 1.73
CA GLY A 36 -6.43 15.25 1.22
C GLY A 36 -7.76 14.57 1.56
N TYR A 37 -7.75 13.54 2.41
CA TYR A 37 -8.99 12.96 2.95
C TYR A 37 -9.46 13.74 4.18
N ASP A 38 -10.73 14.11 4.21
CA ASP A 38 -11.39 14.81 5.32
C ASP A 38 -12.89 14.45 5.38
N ASP A 39 -13.61 15.05 6.34
CA ASP A 39 -15.05 14.81 6.54
C ASP A 39 -15.94 15.31 5.39
N THR A 40 -15.39 16.07 4.44
CA THR A 40 -16.10 16.53 3.23
C THR A 40 -15.98 15.56 2.07
N SER A 41 -15.18 14.49 2.23
CA SER A 41 -14.94 13.51 1.19
C SER A 41 -16.19 12.68 0.88
N PRO A 42 -16.52 12.45 -0.40
CA PRO A 42 -17.71 11.70 -0.81
C PRO A 42 -17.61 10.19 -0.53
N VAL A 43 -16.40 9.68 -0.27
CA VAL A 43 -16.15 8.27 0.04
C VAL A 43 -16.14 8.10 1.57
N PRO A 44 -16.95 7.18 2.14
CA PRO A 44 -16.92 6.89 3.57
C PRO A 44 -15.55 6.46 4.09
N SER A 45 -15.26 6.77 5.37
CA SER A 45 -13.94 6.57 5.97
C SER A 45 -13.53 5.11 6.06
N ASP A 46 -14.48 4.23 6.37
CA ASP A 46 -14.29 2.78 6.43
C ASP A 46 -13.93 2.20 5.04
N VAL A 47 -14.58 2.70 3.98
CA VAL A 47 -14.32 2.30 2.59
C VAL A 47 -12.94 2.81 2.14
N ALA A 48 -12.64 4.08 2.39
CA ALA A 48 -11.34 4.68 2.07
C ALA A 48 -10.20 3.95 2.81
N ALA A 49 -10.35 3.75 4.12
CA ALA A 49 -9.43 3.00 4.96
C ALA A 49 -9.21 1.57 4.46
N ASN A 50 -10.27 0.89 4.03
CA ASN A 50 -10.20 -0.46 3.47
C ASN A 50 -9.42 -0.49 2.16
N ILE A 51 -9.79 0.36 1.19
CA ILE A 51 -9.20 0.37 -0.16
C ILE A 51 -7.74 0.81 -0.10
N VAL A 52 -7.44 1.93 0.57
CA VAL A 52 -6.09 2.48 0.70
C VAL A 52 -5.24 1.60 1.59
N GLY A 53 -5.70 1.30 2.81
CA GLY A 53 -4.93 0.52 3.78
C GLY A 53 -4.54 -0.86 3.25
N ASN A 54 -5.45 -1.58 2.59
CA ASN A 54 -5.13 -2.88 2.00
C ASN A 54 -4.12 -2.78 0.84
N THR A 55 -4.18 -1.70 0.05
CA THR A 55 -3.21 -1.49 -1.03
C THR A 55 -1.83 -1.19 -0.47
N VAL A 56 -1.75 -0.30 0.52
CA VAL A 56 -0.51 0.06 1.21
C VAL A 56 0.11 -1.17 1.90
N LEU A 57 -0.69 -1.98 2.60
CA LEU A 57 -0.25 -3.22 3.21
C LEU A 57 0.35 -4.19 2.18
N ARG A 58 -0.30 -4.37 1.03
CA ARG A 58 0.20 -5.24 -0.04
C ARG A 58 1.53 -4.75 -0.61
N ILE A 59 1.68 -3.43 -0.81
CA ILE A 59 2.95 -2.84 -1.26
C ILE A 59 4.05 -3.08 -0.23
N GLY A 60 3.76 -2.85 1.05
CA GLY A 60 4.72 -3.06 2.13
C GLY A 60 5.15 -4.53 2.27
N ILE A 61 4.20 -5.47 2.20
CA ILE A 61 4.49 -6.92 2.19
C ILE A 61 5.35 -7.28 0.98
N ALA A 62 5.01 -6.79 -0.22
CA ALA A 62 5.80 -7.02 -1.41
C ALA A 62 7.23 -6.46 -1.28
N ALA A 63 7.38 -5.27 -0.70
CA ALA A 63 8.70 -4.68 -0.42
C ALA A 63 9.52 -5.55 0.54
N LEU A 64 8.91 -6.10 1.61
CA LEU A 64 9.59 -7.05 2.49
C LEU A 64 10.06 -8.30 1.74
N VAL A 65 9.22 -8.85 0.85
CA VAL A 65 9.59 -10.02 0.04
C VAL A 65 10.76 -9.70 -0.88
N VAL A 66 10.76 -8.53 -1.54
CA VAL A 66 11.89 -8.09 -2.38
C VAL A 66 13.15 -7.91 -1.53
N GLY A 67 13.05 -7.27 -0.36
CA GLY A 67 14.17 -7.07 0.55
C GLY A 67 14.76 -8.39 1.07
N LEU A 68 13.91 -9.34 1.45
CA LEU A 68 14.32 -10.70 1.83
C LEU A 68 14.99 -11.43 0.66
N THR A 69 14.48 -11.25 -0.56
CA THR A 69 15.08 -11.84 -1.77
C THR A 69 16.50 -11.32 -1.96
N PHE A 70 16.73 -10.01 -1.89
CA PHE A 70 18.07 -9.43 -1.92
C PHE A 70 18.95 -9.79 -0.71
N ALA A 71 18.35 -10.13 0.44
CA ALA A 71 19.10 -10.52 1.63
C ALA A 71 19.68 -11.93 1.52
N VAL A 72 18.95 -12.85 0.87
CA VAL A 72 19.30 -14.28 0.81
C VAL A 72 19.80 -14.72 -0.56
N THR A 73 19.60 -13.91 -1.59
CA THR A 73 20.02 -14.16 -2.98
C THR A 73 20.56 -12.88 -3.60
N ASP A 74 21.27 -13.01 -4.72
CA ASP A 74 21.73 -11.89 -5.55
C ASP A 74 20.90 -11.80 -6.85
N PRO A 75 19.63 -11.34 -6.78
CA PRO A 75 18.78 -11.29 -7.96
C PRO A 75 19.23 -10.17 -8.92
N PRO A 76 18.84 -10.24 -10.21
CA PRO A 76 19.16 -9.20 -11.16
C PRO A 76 18.52 -7.86 -10.78
N ALA A 77 19.23 -6.75 -11.02
CA ALA A 77 18.79 -5.40 -10.68
C ALA A 77 17.44 -4.99 -11.30
N ILE A 78 17.00 -5.66 -12.38
CA ILE A 78 15.69 -5.45 -13.00
C ILE A 78 14.52 -5.72 -12.04
N LEU A 79 14.73 -6.56 -11.00
CA LEU A 79 13.71 -6.85 -9.99
C LEU A 79 13.19 -5.59 -9.32
N SER A 80 14.08 -4.64 -8.98
CA SER A 80 13.71 -3.35 -8.40
C SER A 80 12.87 -2.50 -9.37
N GLY A 81 13.21 -2.54 -10.66
CA GLY A 81 12.45 -1.86 -11.71
C GLY A 81 11.04 -2.46 -11.89
N ILE A 82 10.92 -3.78 -11.86
CA ILE A 82 9.63 -4.49 -11.92
C ILE A 82 8.79 -4.13 -10.69
N PHE A 83 9.38 -4.15 -9.49
CA PHE A 83 8.70 -3.76 -8.27
C PHE A 83 8.15 -2.33 -8.37
N ALA A 84 8.97 -1.38 -8.83
CA ALA A 84 8.53 0.00 -9.03
C ALA A 84 7.34 0.09 -10.01
N ALA A 85 7.40 -0.62 -11.13
CA ALA A 85 6.30 -0.64 -12.10
C ALA A 85 5.00 -1.22 -11.50
N VAL A 86 5.10 -2.29 -10.71
CA VAL A 86 3.95 -2.89 -10.00
C VAL A 86 3.35 -1.91 -8.99
N VAL A 87 4.19 -1.17 -8.26
CA VAL A 87 3.72 -0.14 -7.31
C VAL A 87 2.96 0.96 -8.04
N VAL A 88 3.48 1.47 -9.16
CA VAL A 88 2.79 2.48 -9.98
C VAL A 88 1.43 1.96 -10.45
N LEU A 89 1.36 0.73 -10.96
CA LEU A 89 0.10 0.12 -11.37
C LEU A 89 -0.88 -0.08 -10.21
N ALA A 90 -0.39 -0.47 -9.03
CA ALA A 90 -1.20 -0.63 -7.83
C ALA A 90 -1.81 0.70 -7.38
N VAL A 91 -1.03 1.78 -7.41
CA VAL A 91 -1.50 3.14 -7.10
C VAL A 91 -2.48 3.63 -8.17
N ALA A 92 -2.20 3.43 -9.46
CA ALA A 92 -3.13 3.78 -10.53
C ALA A 92 -4.48 3.07 -10.37
N ARG A 93 -4.46 1.77 -10.05
CA ARG A 93 -5.65 0.97 -9.76
C ARG A 93 -6.40 1.48 -8.53
N LEU A 94 -5.68 1.86 -7.48
CA LEU A 94 -6.26 2.48 -6.27
C LEU A 94 -7.02 3.76 -6.63
N LEU A 95 -6.35 4.68 -7.32
CA LEU A 95 -6.94 5.96 -7.72
C LEU A 95 -8.17 5.76 -8.60
N TYR A 96 -8.09 4.84 -9.57
CA TYR A 96 -9.23 4.48 -10.39
C TYR A 96 -10.42 3.99 -9.54
N ARG A 97 -10.18 3.07 -8.60
CA ARG A 97 -11.23 2.49 -7.75
C ARG A 97 -11.89 3.52 -6.84
N LEU A 98 -11.12 4.47 -6.31
CA LEU A 98 -11.67 5.56 -5.50
C LEU A 98 -12.46 6.56 -6.36
N ASN A 99 -11.97 6.87 -7.56
CA ASN A 99 -12.63 7.80 -8.47
C ASN A 99 -13.93 7.24 -9.07
N THR A 100 -14.02 5.93 -9.24
CA THR A 100 -15.24 5.24 -9.73
C THR A 100 -16.11 4.71 -8.60
N TYR A 101 -15.89 5.16 -7.36
CA TYR A 101 -16.76 4.76 -6.26
C TYR A 101 -18.13 5.45 -6.40
N SER A 102 -19.18 4.64 -6.58
CA SER A 102 -20.58 5.10 -6.54
C SER A 102 -21.23 4.56 -5.25
N PRO A 103 -21.93 5.39 -4.47
CA PRO A 103 -22.63 4.97 -3.24
C PRO A 103 -23.80 3.98 -3.46
N ASP A 104 -24.12 3.64 -4.72
CA ASP A 104 -25.36 2.96 -5.13
C ASP A 104 -25.37 1.45 -4.83
N GLY A 105 -25.43 1.11 -3.54
CA GLY A 105 -25.69 -0.26 -3.08
C GLY A 105 -26.51 -0.38 -1.79
N ALA A 106 -26.94 0.74 -1.19
CA ALA A 106 -27.64 0.73 0.10
C ALA A 106 -29.17 0.97 0.01
N ASP A 107 -29.71 1.41 -1.14
CA ASP A 107 -31.11 1.81 -1.26
C ASP A 107 -31.90 0.94 -2.25
N THR A 108 -32.10 -0.34 -1.92
CA THR A 108 -33.21 -1.12 -2.48
C THR A 108 -33.97 -1.81 -1.35
N PRO A 109 -35.00 -1.18 -0.77
CA PRO A 109 -35.95 -1.90 0.06
C PRO A 109 -36.70 -2.91 -0.83
N ALA A 110 -36.66 -4.18 -0.40
CA ALA A 110 -37.44 -5.29 -0.97
C ALA A 110 -38.91 -5.21 -0.58
#